data_AF-A0A0K1QF82-F1
#
_entry.id   AF-A0A0K1QF82-F1
#
_cell.length_a   1.000
_cell.length_b   1.000
_cell.length_c   1.000
_cell.angle_alpha   90.00
_cell.angle_beta   90.00
_cell.angle_gamma   90.00
#
_symmetry.space_group_name_H-M   'P 1'
#
loop_
_entity.id
_entity.type
_entity.pdbx_description
1 polymer ?
#
loop_
_entity_poly.entity_id
_entity_poly.type
_entity_poly.pdbx_seq_one_letter_code
_entity_poly.pdbx_strand_id
1 'polypeptide(L)'
;MVPMIDLLMVTISFLLITAVWVQYPRMEANAQVPGPSNAPPCEGAECKPDAKLHIDTSDPSKFVLVWKEGRTVVRTAEVARESAKAGKASFPTLASRVESEWRTAGMHRDASDRKLDQAVVHASNDMPYAELIAVMDAVAKPKRTLTGLPKPISAFEITFAVD
;
A
#
# COMPACT_ATOMS: atom_id res chain seq x y z
N MET A 1 51.58 11.34 -7.21
CA MET A 1 50.38 11.43 -6.34
C MET A 1 49.07 11.55 -7.14
N VAL A 2 49.10 11.98 -8.40
CA VAL A 2 47.92 12.12 -9.28
C VAL A 2 47.12 10.81 -9.54
N PRO A 3 47.72 9.61 -9.75
CA PRO A 3 46.93 8.43 -10.13
C PRO A 3 46.14 7.78 -8.97
N MET A 4 46.58 7.96 -7.71
CA MET A 4 45.85 7.41 -6.57
C MET A 4 44.61 8.26 -6.22
N ILE A 5 44.67 9.57 -6.49
CA ILE A 5 43.54 10.50 -6.29
C ILE A 5 42.43 10.22 -7.30
N ASP A 6 42.78 9.95 -8.55
CA ASP A 6 41.82 9.62 -9.61
C ASP A 6 41.07 8.30 -9.30
N LEU A 7 41.81 7.27 -8.86
CA LEU A 7 41.22 6.02 -8.39
C LEU A 7 40.24 6.25 -7.22
N LEU A 8 40.64 7.06 -6.24
CA LEU A 8 39.81 7.35 -5.07
C LEU A 8 38.54 8.10 -5.46
N MET A 9 38.62 9.08 -6.36
CA MET A 9 37.47 9.83 -6.87
C MET A 9 36.47 8.92 -7.62
N VAL A 10 36.97 8.01 -8.48
CA VAL A 10 36.12 7.06 -9.20
C VAL A 10 35.43 6.10 -8.23
N THR A 11 36.15 5.59 -7.20
CA THR A 11 35.55 4.70 -6.20
C THR A 11 34.49 5.38 -5.34
N ILE A 12 34.70 6.64 -4.93
CA ILE A 12 33.70 7.41 -4.18
C ILE A 12 32.47 7.67 -5.04
N SER A 13 32.66 8.01 -6.32
CA SER A 13 31.54 8.22 -7.25
C SER A 13 30.71 6.95 -7.43
N PHE A 14 31.37 5.80 -7.57
CA PHE A 14 30.69 4.50 -7.67
C PHE A 14 29.89 4.15 -6.40
N LEU A 15 30.48 4.38 -5.22
CA LEU A 15 29.81 4.14 -3.94
C LEU A 15 28.61 5.07 -3.74
N LEU A 16 28.70 6.33 -4.14
CA LEU A 16 27.60 7.29 -4.02
C LEU A 16 26.43 6.98 -4.97
N ILE A 17 26.71 6.56 -6.20
CA ILE A 17 25.67 6.17 -7.16
C ILE A 17 24.93 4.92 -6.66
N THR A 18 25.65 3.91 -6.19
CA THR A 18 25.03 2.65 -5.73
C THR A 18 24.33 2.81 -4.38
N ALA A 19 24.79 3.70 -3.50
CA ALA A 19 24.11 4.00 -2.24
C ALA A 19 22.69 4.58 -2.42
N VAL A 20 22.46 5.36 -3.49
CA VAL A 20 21.12 5.88 -3.85
C VAL A 20 20.17 4.76 -4.26
N TRP A 21 20.66 3.73 -4.94
CA TRP A 21 19.82 2.62 -5.40
C TRP A 21 19.32 1.73 -4.26
N VAL A 22 20.01 1.70 -3.11
CA VAL A 22 19.60 0.92 -1.93
C VAL A 22 18.49 1.63 -1.13
N GLN A 23 18.25 2.92 -1.37
CA GLN A 23 17.23 3.69 -0.65
C GLN A 23 15.82 3.53 -1.22
N TYR A 24 15.64 2.81 -2.33
CA TYR A 24 14.30 2.51 -2.82
C TYR A 24 13.59 1.58 -1.80
N PRO A 25 12.46 2.01 -1.24
CA PRO A 25 11.70 1.17 -0.32
C PRO A 25 11.28 -0.09 -1.06
N ARG A 26 11.57 -1.25 -0.46
CA ARG A 26 11.07 -2.54 -0.98
C ARG A 26 9.56 -2.54 -0.83
N MET A 27 8.85 -2.49 -1.96
CA MET A 27 7.41 -2.70 -2.00
C MET A 27 7.16 -4.20 -2.16
N GLU A 28 6.33 -4.77 -1.29
CA GLU A 28 5.87 -6.14 -1.43
C GLU A 28 4.83 -6.20 -2.56
N ALA A 29 5.28 -6.67 -3.72
CA ALA A 29 4.44 -6.94 -4.88
C ALA A 29 4.17 -8.45 -4.92
N ASN A 30 2.98 -8.84 -4.45
CA ASN A 30 2.57 -10.24 -4.41
C ASN A 30 1.28 -10.37 -5.22
N ALA A 31 1.32 -11.18 -6.27
CA ALA A 31 0.10 -11.67 -6.90
C ALA A 31 -0.53 -12.61 -5.86
N GLN A 32 -1.47 -12.09 -5.06
CA GLN A 32 -2.21 -12.85 -4.05
C GLN A 32 -3.13 -13.87 -4.75
N VAL A 33 -2.51 -14.83 -5.43
CA VAL A 33 -3.16 -15.91 -6.12
C VAL A 33 -3.85 -16.77 -5.07
N PRO A 34 -5.09 -17.23 -5.33
CA PRO A 34 -5.74 -18.24 -4.50
C PRO A 34 -5.00 -19.59 -4.59
N GLY A 35 -3.79 -19.65 -4.02
CA GLY A 35 -3.05 -20.88 -3.79
C GLY A 35 -3.44 -21.49 -2.44
N PRO A 36 -3.24 -22.81 -2.25
CA PRO A 36 -3.30 -23.39 -0.92
C PRO A 36 -2.26 -22.68 -0.06
N SER A 37 -2.71 -21.96 0.97
CA SER A 37 -1.81 -21.29 1.90
C SER A 37 -0.88 -22.33 2.50
N ASN A 38 0.44 -22.16 2.37
CA ASN A 38 1.44 -22.92 3.14
C ASN A 38 1.40 -22.59 4.65
N ALA A 39 0.33 -21.94 5.13
CA ALA A 39 0.04 -21.87 6.55
C ALA A 39 -0.50 -23.23 6.99
N PRO A 40 -0.01 -23.81 8.11
CA PRO A 40 -0.61 -25.01 8.68
C PRO A 40 -2.12 -24.77 8.87
N PRO A 41 -2.99 -25.77 8.62
CA PRO A 41 -4.42 -25.62 8.81
C PRO A 41 -4.67 -25.26 10.28
N CYS A 42 -5.13 -24.04 10.53
CA CYS A 42 -5.43 -23.60 11.88
C CYS A 42 -6.66 -24.38 12.38
N GLU A 43 -6.43 -25.43 13.16
CA GLU A 43 -7.44 -26.08 14.01
C GLU A 43 -7.78 -25.12 15.16
N GLY A 44 -8.90 -24.40 15.04
CA GLY A 44 -9.43 -23.58 16.13
C GLY A 44 -10.31 -22.42 15.66
N ALA A 45 -11.32 -22.09 16.46
CA ALA A 45 -12.34 -21.06 16.21
C ALA A 45 -11.82 -19.59 16.15
N GLU A 46 -10.50 -19.39 16.07
CA GLU A 46 -9.84 -18.07 16.05
C GLU A 46 -9.10 -17.76 14.74
N CYS A 47 -9.26 -18.58 13.70
CA CYS A 47 -8.81 -18.24 12.34
C CYS A 47 -9.89 -17.44 11.60
N LYS A 48 -10.30 -16.28 12.14
CA LYS A 48 -10.99 -15.28 11.31
C LYS A 48 -9.92 -14.58 10.49
N PRO A 49 -9.92 -14.73 9.15
CA PRO A 49 -8.95 -14.03 8.31
C PRO A 49 -9.13 -12.52 8.51
N ASP A 50 -8.03 -11.83 8.84
CA ASP A 50 -8.03 -10.39 9.07
C ASP A 50 -8.67 -9.67 7.85
N ALA A 51 -9.54 -8.70 8.12
CA ALA A 51 -10.22 -7.93 7.09
C ALA A 51 -9.21 -7.13 6.28
N LYS A 52 -9.14 -7.38 4.96
CA LYS A 52 -8.24 -6.66 4.04
C LYS A 52 -9.05 -5.73 3.16
N LEU A 53 -8.54 -4.52 2.96
CA LEU A 53 -9.12 -3.55 2.03
C LEU A 53 -8.57 -3.80 0.63
N HIS A 54 -9.41 -4.25 -0.29
CA HIS A 54 -9.08 -4.36 -1.71
C HIS A 54 -9.52 -3.09 -2.41
N ILE A 55 -8.63 -2.47 -3.18
CA ILE A 55 -8.97 -1.34 -4.05
C ILE A 55 -8.82 -1.82 -5.49
N ASP A 56 -9.93 -1.87 -6.21
CA ASP A 56 -9.98 -2.23 -7.62
C ASP A 56 -9.98 -0.96 -8.48
N THR A 57 -9.06 -0.93 -9.44
CA THR A 57 -8.88 0.17 -10.41
C THR A 57 -9.20 -0.24 -11.85
N SER A 58 -9.77 -1.44 -12.04
CA SER A 58 -10.13 -1.98 -13.36
C SER A 58 -11.06 -1.05 -14.14
N ASP A 59 -11.99 -0.39 -13.43
CA ASP A 59 -12.90 0.57 -14.04
C ASP A 59 -12.22 1.94 -14.24
N PRO A 60 -12.18 2.47 -15.47
CA PRO A 60 -11.59 3.79 -15.72
C PRO A 60 -12.40 4.93 -15.11
N SER A 61 -13.68 4.73 -14.78
CA SER A 61 -14.57 5.76 -14.25
C SER A 61 -14.75 5.72 -12.73
N LYS A 62 -14.44 4.61 -12.07
CA LYS A 62 -14.68 4.43 -10.62
C LYS A 62 -13.63 3.55 -9.98
N PHE A 63 -13.37 3.81 -8.70
CA PHE A 63 -12.61 2.93 -7.82
C PHE A 63 -13.58 2.13 -6.97
N VAL A 64 -13.40 0.82 -6.92
CA VAL A 64 -14.23 -0.07 -6.09
C VAL A 64 -13.41 -0.48 -4.88
N LEU A 65 -13.82 -0.04 -3.70
CA LEU A 65 -13.22 -0.40 -2.42
C LEU A 65 -14.02 -1.56 -1.85
N VAL A 66 -13.37 -2.69 -1.61
CA VAL A 66 -13.98 -3.93 -1.13
C VAL A 66 -13.25 -4.41 0.12
N TRP A 67 -13.91 -4.41 1.26
CA TRP A 67 -13.41 -5.09 2.45
C TRP A 67 -13.70 -6.59 2.33
N LYS A 68 -12.64 -7.40 2.36
CA LYS A 68 -12.73 -8.85 2.29
C LYS A 68 -12.18 -9.46 3.58
N GLU A 69 -13.00 -10.27 4.22
CA GLU A 69 -12.58 -11.18 5.30
C GLU A 69 -12.47 -12.58 4.70
N GLY A 70 -11.27 -12.99 4.32
CA GLY A 70 -11.04 -14.26 3.63
C GLY A 70 -11.75 -14.33 2.27
N ARG A 71 -12.87 -15.08 2.20
CA ARG A 71 -13.68 -15.26 0.99
C ARG A 71 -14.94 -14.40 0.96
N THR A 72 -15.30 -13.77 2.08
CA THR A 72 -16.54 -12.99 2.18
C THR A 72 -16.28 -11.51 2.00
N VAL A 73 -17.08 -10.88 1.15
CA VAL A 73 -17.11 -9.43 1.00
C VAL A 73 -17.95 -8.86 2.13
N VAL A 74 -17.33 -8.11 3.04
CA VAL A 74 -17.99 -7.52 4.20
C VAL A 74 -18.62 -6.19 3.81
N ARG A 75 -17.90 -5.38 3.03
CA ARG A 75 -18.35 -4.07 2.59
C ARG A 75 -17.82 -3.73 1.21
N THR A 76 -18.64 -3.01 0.45
CA THR A 76 -18.27 -2.43 -0.83
C THR A 76 -18.62 -0.95 -0.83
N ALA A 77 -17.68 -0.12 -1.28
CA ALA A 77 -17.88 1.30 -1.49
C ALA A 77 -17.34 1.67 -2.87
N GLU A 78 -18.10 2.46 -3.62
CA GLU A 78 -17.66 2.97 -4.91
C GLU A 78 -17.28 4.44 -4.78
N VAL A 79 -16.19 4.82 -5.42
CA VAL A 79 -15.72 6.21 -5.47
C VAL A 79 -15.56 6.59 -6.93
N ALA A 80 -16.22 7.67 -7.37
CA ALA A 80 -16.04 8.19 -8.71
C ALA A 80 -14.58 8.66 -8.90
N ARG A 81 -13.95 8.27 -10.01
CA ARG A 81 -12.60 8.69 -10.36
C ARG A 81 -12.67 10.13 -10.87
N GLU A 82 -12.55 11.09 -9.96
CA GLU A 82 -12.35 12.47 -10.37
C GLU A 82 -10.97 12.61 -11.02
N SER A 83 -10.95 13.08 -12.27
CA SER A 83 -9.74 13.30 -13.05
C SER A 83 -8.70 14.05 -12.23
N ALA A 84 -7.49 13.50 -12.19
CA ALA A 84 -6.29 14.15 -11.69
C ALA A 84 -6.28 15.63 -12.08
N LYS A 85 -6.30 16.54 -11.09
CA LYS A 85 -6.14 17.97 -11.37
C LYS A 85 -4.75 18.20 -11.98
N ALA A 86 -4.73 18.64 -13.25
CA ALA A 86 -3.63 19.26 -13.98
C ALA A 86 -2.20 18.88 -13.52
N GLY A 87 -1.61 17.86 -14.14
CA GLY A 87 -0.17 17.58 -14.07
C GLY A 87 0.33 16.81 -12.84
N LYS A 88 -0.52 16.58 -11.83
CA LYS A 88 -0.21 15.70 -10.69
C LYS A 88 -1.40 14.77 -10.43
N ALA A 89 -1.25 13.49 -10.76
CA ALA A 89 -2.22 12.49 -10.35
C ALA A 89 -2.34 12.51 -8.82
N SER A 90 -3.45 13.00 -8.31
CA SER A 90 -3.76 13.01 -6.88
C SER A 90 -5.26 12.83 -6.75
N PHE A 91 -5.67 11.86 -5.94
CA PHE A 91 -7.06 11.49 -5.73
C PHE A 91 -7.47 11.83 -4.28
N PRO A 92 -7.79 13.11 -3.99
CA PRO A 92 -8.15 13.52 -2.63
C PRO A 92 -9.48 12.91 -2.17
N THR A 93 -10.43 12.70 -3.08
CA THR A 93 -11.74 12.07 -2.82
C THR A 93 -11.60 10.59 -2.48
N LEU A 94 -10.67 9.86 -3.11
CA LEU A 94 -10.34 8.49 -2.72
C LEU A 94 -9.82 8.47 -1.28
N ALA A 95 -8.89 9.37 -0.95
CA ALA A 95 -8.28 9.38 0.38
C ALA A 95 -9.28 9.65 1.51
N SER A 96 -10.21 10.61 1.31
CA SER A 96 -11.25 10.88 2.31
C SER A 96 -12.19 9.69 2.48
N ARG A 97 -12.51 8.98 1.39
CA ARG A 97 -13.31 7.76 1.47
C ARG A 97 -12.58 6.64 2.19
N VAL A 98 -11.32 6.37 1.83
CA VAL A 98 -10.48 5.36 2.50
C VAL A 98 -10.39 5.66 4.01
N GLU A 99 -10.23 6.93 4.40
CA GLU A 99 -10.22 7.31 5.81
C GLU A 99 -11.57 7.02 6.50
N SER A 100 -12.70 7.31 5.86
CA SER A 100 -14.02 7.01 6.41
C SER A 100 -14.29 5.52 6.55
N GLU A 101 -13.83 4.72 5.57
CA GLU A 101 -13.95 3.27 5.58
C GLU A 101 -13.03 2.67 6.66
N TRP A 102 -11.80 3.15 6.79
CA TRP A 102 -10.89 2.73 7.86
C TRP A 102 -11.44 3.02 9.25
N ARG A 103 -12.01 4.21 9.46
CA ARG A 103 -12.64 4.55 10.75
C ARG A 103 -13.85 3.67 11.08
N THR A 104 -14.48 3.07 10.08
CA THR A 104 -15.69 2.26 10.27
C THR A 104 -15.38 0.77 10.38
N ALA A 105 -14.52 0.26 9.49
CA ALA A 105 -14.25 -1.16 9.31
C ALA A 105 -12.82 -1.58 9.70
N GLY A 106 -11.93 -0.64 10.03
CA GLY A 106 -10.57 -0.94 10.47
C GLY A 106 -10.57 -1.75 11.76
N MET A 107 -9.83 -2.86 11.78
CA MET A 107 -9.74 -3.75 12.93
C MET A 107 -8.59 -3.34 13.86
N HIS A 108 -7.48 -2.85 13.29
CA HIS A 108 -6.26 -2.54 14.05
C HIS A 108 -6.14 -1.03 14.37
N ARG A 109 -7.15 -0.49 15.05
CA ARG A 109 -7.20 0.93 15.45
C ARG A 109 -6.58 1.23 16.82
N ASP A 110 -6.43 0.22 17.67
CA ASP A 110 -5.92 0.40 19.02
C ASP A 110 -4.45 0.82 19.02
N ALA A 111 -4.10 1.79 19.87
CA ALA A 111 -2.74 2.32 19.98
C ALA A 111 -1.73 1.30 20.55
N SER A 112 -2.21 0.20 21.13
CA SER A 112 -1.43 -0.93 21.63
C SER A 112 -1.20 -2.02 20.57
N ASP A 113 -1.95 -2.01 19.47
CA ASP A 113 -1.83 -3.01 18.41
C ASP A 113 -0.72 -2.65 17.43
N ARG A 114 0.29 -3.51 17.35
CA ARG A 114 1.42 -3.33 16.44
C ARG A 114 1.10 -3.75 15.01
N LYS A 115 0.07 -4.57 14.78
CA LYS A 115 -0.33 -5.01 13.44
C LYS A 115 -1.00 -3.87 12.70
N LEU A 116 -0.70 -3.72 11.41
CA LEU A 116 -1.33 -2.75 10.51
C LEU A 116 -2.50 -3.42 9.78
N ASP A 117 -3.53 -2.65 9.44
CA ASP A 117 -4.56 -3.15 8.53
C ASP A 117 -3.91 -3.35 7.14
N GLN A 118 -4.30 -4.37 6.38
CA GLN A 118 -3.73 -4.61 5.05
C GLN A 118 -4.60 -4.00 3.94
N ALA A 119 -3.97 -3.27 3.02
CA ALA A 119 -4.61 -2.76 1.82
C ALA A 119 -3.96 -3.37 0.57
N VAL A 120 -4.75 -4.00 -0.28
CA VAL A 120 -4.31 -4.57 -1.56
C VAL A 120 -4.82 -3.69 -2.69
N VAL A 121 -3.92 -3.06 -3.44
CA VAL A 121 -4.26 -2.28 -4.63
C VAL A 121 -4.16 -3.18 -5.84
N HIS A 122 -5.28 -3.38 -6.53
CA HIS A 122 -5.38 -4.11 -7.81
C HIS A 122 -5.27 -3.10 -8.93
N ALA A 123 -4.14 -3.12 -9.63
CA ALA A 123 -3.91 -2.24 -10.76
C ALA A 123 -4.16 -2.95 -12.08
N SER A 124 -4.91 -2.28 -12.96
CA SER A 124 -5.02 -2.67 -14.36
C SER A 124 -3.69 -2.44 -15.09
N ASN A 125 -3.38 -3.33 -16.03
CA ASN A 125 -2.22 -3.24 -16.91
C ASN A 125 -2.12 -1.92 -17.71
N ASP A 126 -3.24 -1.26 -17.97
CA ASP A 126 -3.29 -0.01 -18.74
C ASP A 126 -3.10 1.25 -17.88
N MET A 127 -2.95 1.09 -16.55
CA MET A 127 -2.86 2.22 -15.62
C MET A 127 -1.48 2.91 -15.69
N PRO A 128 -1.41 4.24 -15.93
CA PRO A 128 -0.14 4.95 -15.86
C PRO A 128 0.47 4.88 -14.46
N TYR A 129 1.79 4.65 -14.38
CA TYR A 129 2.51 4.54 -13.10
C TYR A 129 2.31 5.75 -12.18
N ALA A 130 2.19 6.96 -12.75
CA ALA A 130 1.91 8.16 -11.98
C ALA A 130 0.55 8.09 -11.25
N GLU A 131 -0.45 7.47 -11.86
CA GLU A 131 -1.77 7.28 -11.26
C GLU A 131 -1.74 6.17 -10.21
N LEU A 132 -0.99 5.10 -10.43
CA LEU A 132 -0.78 4.06 -9.42
C LEU A 132 -0.18 4.65 -8.14
N ILE A 133 0.88 5.44 -8.25
CA ILE A 133 1.48 6.14 -7.10
C ILE A 133 0.45 7.04 -6.41
N ALA A 134 -0.39 7.73 -7.18
CA ALA A 134 -1.42 8.59 -6.62
C ALA A 134 -2.48 7.82 -5.80
N VAL A 135 -2.83 6.62 -6.24
CA VAL A 135 -3.73 5.72 -5.50
C VAL A 135 -3.03 5.24 -4.22
N MET A 136 -1.77 4.80 -4.30
CA MET A 136 -0.99 4.39 -3.14
C MET A 136 -0.83 5.52 -2.11
N ASP A 137 -0.56 6.75 -2.56
CA ASP A 137 -0.46 7.93 -1.70
C ASP A 137 -1.81 8.22 -1.02
N ALA A 138 -2.92 8.10 -1.75
CA ALA A 138 -4.25 8.26 -1.20
C ALA A 138 -4.60 7.22 -0.12
N VAL A 139 -4.17 5.97 -0.30
CA VAL A 139 -4.33 4.88 0.70
C VAL A 139 -3.40 5.06 1.90
N ALA A 140 -2.23 5.67 1.71
CA ALA A 140 -1.28 5.93 2.78
C ALA A 140 -1.65 7.13 3.66
N LYS A 141 -2.58 8.01 3.22
CA LYS A 141 -3.03 9.20 3.96
C LYS A 141 -3.62 8.94 5.36
N PRO A 142 -4.49 7.93 5.59
CA PRO A 142 -4.92 7.61 6.94
C PRO A 142 -3.70 7.28 7.80
N LYS A 143 -3.51 8.05 8.87
CA LYS A 143 -2.42 7.87 9.81
C LYS A 143 -2.96 7.46 11.17
N ARG A 144 -2.21 6.60 11.85
CA ARG A 144 -2.46 6.20 13.23
C ARG A 144 -1.28 6.54 14.13
N THR A 145 -1.59 6.82 15.39
CA THR A 145 -0.61 7.03 16.45
C THR A 145 -0.45 5.73 17.24
N LEU A 146 0.72 5.10 17.16
CA LEU A 146 1.05 3.95 18.01
C LEU A 146 1.75 4.42 19.30
N THR A 147 1.45 3.72 20.39
CA THR A 147 2.06 3.99 21.69
C THR A 147 3.57 3.72 21.61
N GLY A 148 4.39 4.74 21.88
CA GLY A 148 5.86 4.64 21.89
C GLY A 148 6.56 5.09 20.60
N LEU A 149 5.84 5.51 19.56
CA LEU A 149 6.42 6.12 18.36
C LEU A 149 6.10 7.63 18.30
N PRO A 150 7.11 8.51 18.13
CA PRO A 150 6.91 9.96 18.08
C PRO A 150 6.31 10.44 16.74
N LYS A 151 6.26 9.59 15.70
CA LYS A 151 5.73 9.93 14.38
C LYS A 151 4.48 9.12 14.08
N PRO A 152 3.41 9.75 13.57
CA PRO A 152 2.23 9.04 13.09
C PRO A 152 2.62 8.21 11.86
N ILE A 153 2.25 6.94 11.89
CA ILE A 153 2.54 5.94 10.84
C ILE A 153 1.27 5.71 10.02
N SER A 154 1.42 5.22 8.80
CA SER A 154 0.26 4.86 7.98
C SER A 154 -0.59 3.83 8.71
N ALA A 155 -1.91 3.93 8.55
CA ALA A 155 -2.85 2.95 9.10
C ALA A 155 -2.77 1.61 8.37
N PHE A 156 -2.36 1.64 7.10
CA PHE A 156 -2.34 0.49 6.22
C PHE A 156 -0.92 0.05 5.86
N GLU A 157 -0.73 -1.26 5.78
CA GLU A 157 0.33 -1.90 5.03
C GLU A 157 -0.16 -2.11 3.58
N ILE A 158 0.51 -1.49 2.62
CA ILE A 158 0.08 -1.49 1.21
C ILE A 158 0.79 -2.63 0.48
N THR A 159 0.00 -3.55 -0.08
CA THR A 159 0.44 -4.58 -1.01
C THR A 159 -0.10 -4.25 -2.40
N PHE A 160 0.72 -4.50 -3.42
CA PHE A 160 0.34 -4.30 -4.81
C PHE A 160 0.09 -5.64 -5.50
N ALA A 161 -1.03 -5.73 -6.23
CA ALA A 161 -1.39 -6.86 -7.07
C ALA A 161 -1.70 -6.35 -8.49
N VAL A 162 -1.21 -7.09 -9.49
CA VAL A 162 -1.47 -6.83 -10.90
C VAL A 162 -2.53 -7.81 -11.37
N ASP A 163 -3.57 -7.29 -12.03
CA ASP A 163 -4.55 -8.05 -12.80
C ASP A 163 -4.44 -7.74 -14.30
#